data_AF-A0A804IFQ5-F1
#
_entry.id   AF-A0A804IFQ5-F1
#
_cell.length_a   1.000
_cell.length_b   1.000
_cell.length_c   1.000
_cell.angle_alpha   90.00
_cell.angle_beta   90.00
_cell.angle_gamma   90.00
#
_symmetry.space_group_name_H-M   'P 1'
#
loop_
_entity.id
_entity.type
_entity.pdbx_description
1 polymer ?
#
loop_
_entity_poly.entity_id
_entity_poly.type
_entity_poly.pdbx_seq_one_letter_code
_entity_poly.pdbx_strand_id
1 'polypeptide(L)'
;MPVQWHALALGLFASIIAPFGGFFASGLKRAFKIKDFGDTIPGHGGFTDRMDCQMMMAVFAYIYHQSFVVSQGFPVEMILDQILNHLTDEEQHDLHFLLGRILHERQLEQQ
;
A
#
# COMPACT_ATOMS: atom_id res chain seq x y z
N MET A 1 -12.69 17.95 -4.72
CA MET A 1 -13.10 16.68 -5.36
C MET A 1 -11.89 15.79 -5.70
N PRO A 2 -11.08 15.36 -4.73
CA PRO A 2 -9.85 14.58 -5.02
C PRO A 2 -10.13 13.14 -5.46
N VAL A 3 -11.23 12.52 -5.01
CA VAL A 3 -11.57 11.12 -5.33
C VAL A 3 -11.82 10.86 -6.82
N GLN A 4 -12.39 11.84 -7.54
CA GLN A 4 -12.73 11.71 -8.96
C GLN A 4 -11.47 11.60 -9.82
N TRP A 5 -10.40 12.31 -9.48
CA TRP A 5 -9.12 12.24 -10.16
C TRP A 5 -8.43 10.89 -9.97
N HIS A 6 -8.51 10.32 -8.76
CA HIS A 6 -7.97 8.99 -8.48
C HIS A 6 -8.78 7.90 -9.21
N ALA A 7 -10.11 8.04 -9.27
CA ALA A 7 -10.97 7.12 -10.02
C ALA A 7 -10.70 7.17 -11.53
N LEU A 8 -10.48 8.36 -12.10
CA LEU A 8 -10.11 8.52 -13.51
C LEU A 8 -8.76 7.88 -13.81
N ALA A 9 -7.75 8.12 -12.97
CA ALA A 9 -6.41 7.54 -13.12
C ALA A 9 -6.44 6.00 -13.03
N LEU A 10 -7.12 5.45 -12.02
CA LEU A 10 -7.28 4.00 -11.86
C LEU A 10 -8.08 3.37 -13.00
N GLY A 11 -9.15 4.04 -13.47
CA GLY A 11 -9.98 3.56 -14.57
C GLY A 11 -9.23 3.51 -15.90
N LEU A 12 -8.46 4.55 -16.23
CA LEU A 12 -7.63 4.57 -17.43
C LEU A 12 -6.55 3.49 -17.39
N PHE A 13 -5.90 3.33 -16.26
CA PHE A 13 -4.89 2.29 -16.05
C PHE A 13 -5.48 0.89 -16.18
N ALA A 14 -6.62 0.63 -15.52
CA ALA A 14 -7.31 -0.65 -15.60
C ALA A 14 -7.71 -0.99 -17.05
N SER A 15 -8.16 -0.01 -17.84
CA SER A 15 -8.51 -0.22 -19.25
C SER A 15 -7.31 -0.67 -20.11
N ILE A 16 -6.10 -0.21 -19.79
CA ILE A 16 -4.89 -0.56 -20.53
C ILE A 16 -4.35 -1.91 -20.07
N ILE A 17 -4.43 -2.22 -18.77
CA ILE A 17 -3.81 -3.41 -18.16
C ILE A 17 -4.70 -4.65 -18.20
N ALA A 18 -6.02 -4.50 -18.15
CA ALA A 18 -6.95 -5.64 -18.19
C ALA A 18 -6.77 -6.57 -19.40
N PRO A 19 -6.48 -6.08 -20.64
CA PRO A 19 -6.13 -6.94 -21.77
C PRO A 19 -4.88 -7.79 -21.54
N PHE A 20 -3.86 -7.25 -20.84
CA PHE A 20 -2.61 -7.96 -20.57
C PHE A 20 -2.77 -9.07 -19.51
N GLY A 21 -3.70 -8.91 -18.56
CA GLY A 21 -4.04 -9.96 -17.59
C GLY A 21 -4.48 -11.25 -18.26
N GLY A 22 -5.42 -11.16 -19.21
CA GLY A 22 -5.91 -12.33 -19.95
C GLY A 22 -4.84 -13.01 -20.81
N PHE A 23 -3.88 -12.25 -21.34
CA PHE A 23 -2.72 -12.83 -22.04
C PHE A 23 -1.78 -13.57 -21.07
N PHE A 24 -1.60 -13.06 -19.86
CA PHE A 24 -0.77 -13.71 -18.84
C PHE A 24 -1.36 -15.05 -18.39
N ALA A 25 -2.67 -15.17 -18.12
CA ALA A 25 -3.26 -16.47 -17.84
C ALA A 25 -3.17 -17.43 -19.03
N SER A 26 -3.41 -16.94 -20.24
CA SER A 26 -3.26 -17.75 -21.45
C SER A 26 -1.83 -18.32 -21.58
N GLY A 27 -0.81 -17.50 -21.33
CA GLY A 27 0.59 -17.91 -21.31
C GLY A 27 0.95 -18.86 -20.17
N LEU A 28 0.46 -18.61 -18.96
CA LEU A 28 0.72 -19.42 -17.77
C LEU A 28 0.09 -20.81 -17.90
N LYS A 29 -1.15 -20.89 -18.38
CA LYS A 29 -1.83 -22.17 -18.70
C LYS A 29 -1.03 -22.98 -19.72
N ARG A 30 -0.39 -22.33 -20.69
CA ARG A 30 0.46 -22.99 -21.69
C ARG A 30 1.80 -23.45 -21.13
N ALA A 31 2.41 -22.67 -20.23
CA ALA A 31 3.69 -22.96 -19.61
C ALA A 31 3.61 -24.12 -18.61
N PHE A 32 2.53 -24.21 -17.84
CA PHE A 32 2.38 -25.24 -16.81
C PHE A 32 1.85 -26.58 -17.32
N LYS A 33 1.37 -26.68 -18.58
CA LYS A 33 0.80 -27.92 -19.17
C LYS A 33 -0.31 -28.61 -18.35
N ILE A 34 -0.72 -28.04 -17.22
CA ILE A 34 -1.84 -28.49 -16.40
C ILE A 34 -3.09 -27.91 -17.06
N LYS A 35 -3.69 -28.75 -17.90
CA LYS A 35 -5.07 -28.57 -18.32
C LYS A 35 -5.91 -28.96 -17.09
N ASP A 36 -6.79 -28.06 -16.69
CA ASP A 36 -7.90 -28.34 -15.76
C ASP A 36 -7.54 -28.44 -14.26
N PHE A 37 -7.37 -27.30 -13.59
CA PHE A 37 -7.89 -27.14 -12.21
C PHE A 37 -9.37 -26.68 -12.22
N GLY A 38 -10.11 -27.03 -13.28
CA GLY A 38 -11.33 -26.33 -13.69
C GLY A 38 -12.53 -27.20 -13.99
N ASP A 39 -12.58 -28.46 -13.54
CA ASP A 39 -13.79 -29.28 -13.62
C ASP A 39 -14.76 -29.03 -12.45
N THR A 40 -14.74 -27.84 -11.83
CA THR A 40 -15.68 -27.57 -10.73
C THR A 40 -17.08 -27.28 -11.25
N ILE A 41 -17.27 -26.68 -12.45
CA ILE A 41 -18.61 -26.46 -13.04
C ILE A 41 -18.55 -26.49 -14.58
N PRO A 42 -19.21 -27.44 -15.26
CA PRO A 42 -19.21 -27.52 -16.72
C PRO A 42 -20.07 -26.40 -17.32
N GLY A 43 -19.47 -25.57 -18.18
CA GLY A 43 -20.17 -24.51 -18.94
C GLY A 43 -19.89 -23.06 -18.50
N HIS A 44 -19.09 -22.84 -17.45
CA HIS A 44 -18.59 -21.52 -17.09
C HIS A 44 -17.06 -21.55 -17.09
N GLY A 45 -16.43 -20.67 -17.90
CA GLY A 45 -14.97 -20.62 -18.05
C GLY A 45 -14.24 -20.63 -16.69
N GLY A 46 -13.08 -21.29 -16.67
CA GLY A 46 -12.37 -21.66 -15.44
C GLY A 46 -12.14 -20.48 -14.48
N PHE A 47 -12.32 -20.74 -13.18
CA PHE A 47 -12.09 -19.77 -12.10
C PHE A 47 -10.70 -19.11 -12.17
N THR A 48 -9.69 -19.87 -12.59
CA THR A 48 -8.31 -19.40 -12.82
C THR A 48 -8.20 -18.33 -13.90
N ASP A 49 -9.07 -18.31 -14.91
CA ASP A 49 -9.13 -17.29 -15.97
C ASP A 49 -9.89 -16.02 -15.56
N ARG A 50 -10.53 -16.04 -14.40
CA ARG A 50 -11.15 -14.85 -13.81
C ARG A 50 -10.28 -14.25 -12.72
N MET A 51 -9.50 -15.08 -12.03
CA MET A 51 -8.67 -14.67 -10.90
C MET A 51 -7.30 -14.09 -11.30
N ASP A 52 -6.79 -14.40 -12.49
CA ASP A 52 -5.55 -13.84 -13.04
C ASP A 52 -5.60 -12.31 -13.24
N CYS A 53 -6.66 -11.83 -13.88
CA CYS A 53 -6.87 -10.41 -14.15
C CYS A 53 -7.23 -9.67 -12.86
N GLN A 54 -8.03 -10.30 -11.99
CA GLN A 54 -8.41 -9.77 -10.68
C GLN A 54 -7.19 -9.63 -9.75
N MET A 55 -6.31 -10.63 -9.70
CA MET A 55 -5.11 -10.61 -8.86
C MET A 55 -4.12 -9.53 -9.33
N MET A 56 -3.90 -9.41 -10.64
CA MET A 56 -3.07 -8.35 -11.20
C MET A 56 -3.65 -6.96 -10.86
N MET A 57 -4.94 -6.76 -11.08
CA MET A 57 -5.62 -5.50 -10.73
C MET A 57 -5.59 -5.21 -9.23
N ALA A 58 -5.73 -6.23 -8.37
CA ALA A 58 -5.69 -6.07 -6.92
C ALA A 58 -4.31 -5.60 -6.44
N VAL A 59 -3.22 -6.18 -6.94
CA VAL A 59 -1.84 -5.76 -6.61
C VAL A 59 -1.61 -4.31 -7.01
N PHE A 60 -2.03 -3.92 -8.21
CA PHE A 60 -1.88 -2.53 -8.66
C PHE A 60 -2.74 -1.55 -7.88
N ALA A 61 -4.00 -1.89 -7.60
CA ALA A 61 -4.88 -1.06 -6.78
C ALA A 61 -4.30 -0.87 -5.37
N TYR A 62 -3.72 -1.92 -4.79
CA TYR A 62 -3.05 -1.85 -3.49
C TYR A 62 -1.85 -0.91 -3.52
N ILE A 63 -0.95 -1.04 -4.49
CA ILE A 63 0.23 -0.15 -4.63
C ILE A 63 -0.21 1.29 -4.83
N TYR A 64 -1.17 1.54 -5.73
CA TYR A 64 -1.70 2.88 -5.98
C TYR A 64 -2.30 3.50 -4.73
N HIS A 65 -3.08 2.72 -3.97
CA HIS A 65 -3.65 3.16 -2.71
C HIS A 65 -2.55 3.51 -1.69
N GLN A 66 -1.54 2.66 -1.51
CA GLN A 66 -0.44 2.90 -0.57
C GLN A 66 0.44 4.10 -0.95
N SER A 67 0.64 4.35 -2.25
CA SER A 67 1.51 5.45 -2.72
C SER A 67 0.80 6.80 -2.80
N PHE A 68 -0.47 6.84 -3.17
CA PHE A 68 -1.18 8.09 -3.48
C PHE A 68 -2.29 8.43 -2.49
N VAL A 69 -2.95 7.43 -1.89
CA VAL A 69 -4.10 7.63 -1.00
C VAL A 69 -3.67 7.61 0.46
N VAL A 70 -2.79 6.68 0.83
CA VAL A 70 -2.20 6.63 2.16
C VAL A 70 -1.12 7.69 2.25
N SER A 71 -1.43 8.77 2.96
CA SER A 71 -0.40 9.71 3.39
C SER A 71 0.57 8.95 4.30
N GLN A 72 1.84 8.86 3.88
CA GLN A 72 2.94 8.32 4.67
C GLN A 72 3.22 9.28 5.84
N GLY A 73 2.30 9.38 6.79
CA GLY A 73 2.52 10.04 8.06
C GLY A 73 3.35 9.10 8.90
N PHE A 74 4.65 9.38 9.06
CA PHE A 74 5.44 8.72 10.09
C PHE A 74 4.81 9.09 11.44
N PRO A 75 4.23 8.12 12.19
CA PRO A 75 3.69 8.42 13.49
C PRO A 75 4.84 8.89 14.39
N VAL A 76 4.57 9.90 15.23
CA VAL A 76 5.56 10.47 16.15
C VAL A 76 6.16 9.38 17.04
N GLU A 77 5.38 8.34 17.34
CA GLU A 77 5.78 7.14 18.07
C GLU A 77 6.95 6.40 17.41
N MET A 78 6.96 6.25 16.07
CA MET A 78 8.10 5.61 15.36
C MET A 78 9.36 6.47 15.44
N ILE A 79 9.23 7.79 15.35
CA ILE A 79 10.36 8.71 15.44
C ILE A 79 10.93 8.67 16.87
N LEU A 80 10.05 8.67 17.87
CA LEU A 80 10.44 8.62 19.27
C LEU A 80 11.12 7.29 19.62
N ASP A 81 10.57 6.17 19.14
CA ASP A 81 11.17 4.85 19.33
C ASP A 81 12.52 4.71 18.62
N GLN A 82 12.67 5.27 17.42
CA GLN A 82 13.95 5.29 16.70
C GLN A 82 15.00 6.13 17.45
N ILE A 83 14.63 7.27 18.02
CA ILE A 83 15.50 8.12 18.84
C ILE A 83 15.88 7.39 20.13
N LEU A 84 14.90 6.83 20.86
CA LEU A 84 15.16 6.12 22.12
C LEU A 84 16.10 4.92 21.93
N ASN A 85 15.96 4.18 20.82
CA ASN A 85 16.80 3.02 20.53
C ASN A 85 18.20 3.35 19.98
N HIS A 86 18.45 4.58 19.53
CA HIS A 86 19.77 5.02 19.02
C HIS A 86 20.52 5.97 19.96
N LEU A 87 19.87 6.56 20.95
CA LEU A 87 20.51 7.46 21.92
C LEU A 87 21.03 6.69 23.13
N THR A 88 22.20 7.10 23.60
CA THR A 88 22.75 6.66 24.88
C THR A 88 21.99 7.27 26.06
N ASP A 89 21.99 6.63 27.25
CA ASP A 89 21.21 7.06 28.42
C ASP A 89 21.46 8.54 28.82
N GLU A 90 22.69 9.04 28.63
CA GLU A 90 23.04 10.44 28.90
C GLU A 90 22.35 11.40 27.92
N GLU A 91 22.28 11.05 26.63
CA GLU A 91 21.66 11.89 25.60
C GLU A 91 20.13 11.89 25.71
N GLN A 92 19.52 10.79 26.16
CA GLN A 92 18.08 10.75 26.46
C GLN A 92 17.70 11.72 27.57
N HIS A 93 18.55 11.87 28.59
CA HIS A 93 18.29 12.78 29.72
C HIS A 93 18.33 14.25 29.29
N ASP A 94 19.32 14.61 28.45
CA ASP A 94 19.45 15.96 27.88
C ASP A 94 18.27 16.30 26.96
N LEU A 95 17.83 15.34 26.14
CA LEU A 95 16.68 15.51 25.27
C LEU A 95 15.40 15.76 26.08
N HIS A 96 15.16 14.99 27.14
CA HIS A 96 14.01 15.17 28.02
C HIS A 96 14.01 16.55 28.69
N PHE A 97 15.17 17.01 29.17
CA PHE A 97 15.32 18.32 29.77
C PHE A 97 15.03 19.46 28.77
N LEU A 98 15.53 19.34 27.53
CA LEU A 98 15.32 20.34 26.48
C LEU A 98 13.86 20.42 26.03
N LEU A 99 13.21 19.27 25.83
CA LEU A 99 11.79 19.18 25.48
C LEU A 99 10.91 19.79 26.56
N GLY A 100 11.21 19.50 27.83
CA GLY A 100 10.52 20.09 28.98
C GLY A 100 10.63 21.61 28.98
N ARG A 101 11.81 22.17 28.71
CA ARG A 101 12.03 23.63 28.63
C ARG A 101 11.22 24.27 27.49
N ILE A 102 11.29 23.70 26.30
CA ILE A 102 10.61 24.24 25.11
C ILE A 102 9.08 24.19 25.26
N LEU A 103 8.53 23.10 25.81
CA LEU A 103 7.10 23.00 26.07
C LEU A 103 6.64 24.04 27.09
N HIS A 104 7.43 24.28 28.14
CA HIS A 104 7.12 25.27 29.16
C HIS A 104 7.13 26.70 28.60
N GLU A 105 8.13 27.04 27.78
CA GLU A 105 8.19 28.35 27.09
C GLU A 105 7.01 28.56 26.15
N ARG A 106 6.63 27.53 25.37
CA ARG A 106 5.50 27.60 24.44
C ARG A 106 4.16 27.73 25.15
N GLN A 107 4.02 27.20 26.36
CA GLN A 107 2.84 27.37 27.20
C GLN A 107 2.73 28.78 27.78
N LEU A 108 3.86 29.43 28.07
CA LEU A 108 3.92 30.80 28.55
C LEU A 108 3.65 31.83 27.43
N GLU A 109 4.02 31.52 26.19
CA GLU A 109 3.71 32.38 25.02
C GLU A 109 2.22 32.37 24.61
N GLN A 110 1.41 31.45 25.15
CA GLN A 110 -0.02 31.34 24.85
C GLN A 110 -0.94 32.00 25.91
N GLN A 111 -0.39 32.63 26.95
CA GLN A 111 -1.12 33.47 27.92
C GLN A 111 -0.94 34.95 27.62
#